data_AF-A0A9D5NPP6-F1
#
_entry.id   AF-A0A9D5NPP6-F1
#
_cell.length_a   1.000
_cell.length_b   1.000
_cell.length_c   1.000
_cell.angle_alpha   90.00
_cell.angle_beta   90.00
_cell.angle_gamma   90.00
#
_symmetry.space_group_name_H-M   'P 1'
#
loop_
_entity.id
_entity.type
_entity.pdbx_description
1 polymer ?
#
loop_
_entity_poly.entity_id
_entity_poly.type
_entity_poly.pdbx_seq_one_letter_code
_entity_poly.pdbx_strand_id
1 'polypeptide(L)' 'MHISNVQSLAPKSQNDTLNCTLEEMAVLKYLQSHPEAKQEDIAKHIGKSLSTIKRMTPLLIERGILQRENGKRN' A
#
# COMPACT_ATOMS: atom_id res chain seq x y z
N MET A 1 -2.83 47.95 7.95
CA MET A 1 -2.08 47.05 7.05
C MET A 1 -2.09 45.67 7.69
N HIS A 2 -2.60 44.67 6.96
CA HIS A 2 -2.79 43.30 7.42
C HIS A 2 -1.44 42.59 7.60
N ILE A 3 -1.24 41.93 8.74
CA ILE A 3 -0.13 40.99 8.96
C ILE A 3 -0.75 39.59 8.95
N SER A 4 -0.56 38.85 7.86
CA SER A 4 -1.09 37.50 7.67
C SER A 4 -0.28 36.48 8.46
N ASN A 5 -1.01 35.60 9.16
CA ASN A 5 -0.50 34.47 9.92
C ASN A 5 0.29 33.49 9.03
N VAL A 6 1.60 33.39 9.27
CA VAL A 6 2.48 32.42 8.61
C VAL A 6 2.13 31.03 9.14
N GLN A 7 1.29 30.30 8.39
CA GLN A 7 1.07 28.88 8.64
C GLN A 7 2.37 28.14 8.36
N SER A 8 3.05 27.72 9.43
CA SER A 8 4.13 26.74 9.40
C SER A 8 3.69 25.54 8.57
N LEU A 9 4.26 25.40 7.37
CA LEU A 9 4.05 24.33 6.40
C LEU A 9 4.77 23.03 6.82
N ALA A 10 4.72 22.70 8.10
CA ALA A 10 5.11 21.37 8.55
C ALA A 10 3.92 20.43 8.25
N PRO A 11 4.09 19.36 7.46
CA PRO A 11 3.04 18.36 7.31
C PRO A 11 2.75 17.81 8.70
N LYS A 12 1.56 18.09 9.22
CA LYS A 12 1.11 17.65 10.54
C LYS A 12 1.15 16.12 10.56
N SER A 13 2.20 15.57 11.17
CA SER A 13 2.35 14.14 11.45
C SER A 13 2.49 13.26 10.19
N GLN A 14 3.68 13.22 9.60
CA GLN A 14 4.18 11.96 9.02
C GLN A 14 4.66 11.08 10.17
N ASN A 15 3.73 10.38 10.82
CA ASN A 15 4.06 9.22 11.63
C ASN A 15 4.10 7.98 10.70
N ASP A 16 4.88 8.07 9.62
CA ASP A 16 5.09 6.97 8.69
C ASP A 16 6.13 6.01 9.29
N THR A 17 5.81 5.41 10.43
CA THR A 17 6.64 4.33 11.02
C THR A 17 6.78 3.17 10.02
N LEU A 18 5.85 3.05 9.07
CA LEU A 18 6.02 2.40 7.78
C LEU A 18 5.27 3.28 6.76
N ASN A 19 5.88 3.62 5.62
CA ASN A 19 5.22 4.38 4.53
C ASN A 19 4.04 3.59 3.88
N CYS A 20 3.36 2.69 4.60
CA CYS A 20 2.34 1.79 4.07
C CYS A 20 0.94 2.25 4.46
N THR A 21 0.03 2.38 3.49
CA THR A 21 -1.37 2.71 3.77
C THR A 21 -2.08 1.55 4.50
N LEU A 22 -3.24 1.82 5.09
CA LEU A 22 -4.05 0.79 5.74
C LEU A 22 -4.44 -0.34 4.75
N GLU A 23 -4.72 0.01 3.51
CA GLU A 23 -4.96 -0.97 2.44
C GLU A 23 -3.72 -1.81 2.15
N GLU A 24 -2.54 -1.18 2.04
CA GLU A 24 -1.28 -1.90 1.79
C GLU A 24 -0.99 -2.89 2.92
N MET A 25 -1.20 -2.47 4.16
CA MET A 25 -1.07 -3.33 5.34
C MET A 25 -2.05 -4.51 5.29
N ALA A 26 -3.28 -4.30 4.83
CA ALA A 26 -4.28 -5.36 4.68
C ALA A 26 -3.89 -6.38 3.61
N VAL A 27 -3.30 -5.94 2.49
CA VAL A 27 -2.75 -6.84 1.46
C VAL A 27 -1.68 -7.74 2.06
N LEU A 28 -0.72 -7.15 2.78
CA LEU A 28 0.40 -7.89 3.38
C LEU A 28 -0.08 -8.90 4.42
N LYS A 29 -0.99 -8.52 5.31
CA LYS A 29 -1.57 -9.44 6.31
C LYS A 29 -2.33 -10.58 5.65
N TYR A 30 -3.10 -10.30 4.61
CA TYR A 30 -3.85 -11.34 3.91
C TYR A 30 -2.92 -12.34 3.21
N LEU A 31 -1.85 -11.85 2.59
CA LEU A 31 -0.81 -12.70 1.96
C LEU A 31 0.02 -13.48 2.98
N GLN A 32 0.23 -12.96 4.20
CA GLN A 32 0.86 -13.74 5.28
C GLN A 32 0.01 -14.96 5.67
N SER A 33 -1.31 -14.80 5.72
CA SER A 33 -2.21 -15.92 6.03
C SER A 33 -2.50 -16.82 4.81
N HIS A 34 -2.39 -16.27 3.60
CA HIS A 34 -2.71 -16.95 2.34
C HIS A 34 -1.65 -16.62 1.27
N PRO A 35 -0.45 -17.21 1.32
CA PRO A 35 0.65 -16.88 0.41
C PRO A 35 0.33 -17.17 -1.06
N GLU A 36 -0.54 -18.17 -1.31
CA GLU A 36 -1.00 -18.59 -2.64
C GLU A 36 -2.20 -17.77 -3.16
N ALA A 37 -2.67 -16.77 -2.40
CA ALA A 37 -3.87 -16.02 -2.78
C ALA A 37 -3.68 -15.24 -4.08
N LYS A 38 -4.72 -15.28 -4.93
CA LYS A 38 -4.73 -14.51 -6.17
C LYS A 38 -5.10 -13.06 -5.88
N GLN A 39 -4.67 -12.15 -6.76
CA GLN A 39 -5.02 -10.73 -6.67
C GLN A 39 -6.54 -10.47 -6.63
N GLU A 40 -7.33 -11.36 -7.24
CA GLU A 40 -8.80 -11.31 -7.19
C GLU A 40 -9.35 -11.60 -5.80
N ASP A 41 -8.77 -12.57 -5.09
CA ASP A 41 -9.19 -12.93 -3.74
C ASP A 41 -8.82 -11.83 -2.75
N ILE A 42 -7.63 -11.26 -2.90
CA ILE A 42 -7.17 -10.09 -2.14
C ILE A 42 -8.13 -8.90 -2.35
N ALA A 43 -8.49 -8.62 -3.61
CA ALA A 43 -9.40 -7.53 -3.94
C ALA A 43 -10.77 -7.70 -3.29
N LYS A 44 -11.34 -8.92 -3.33
CA LYS A 44 -12.61 -9.26 -2.66
C LYS A 44 -12.51 -9.12 -1.15
N HIS A 45 -11.42 -9.59 -0.54
CA HIS A 45 -11.24 -9.54 0.90
C HIS A 45 -11.10 -8.10 1.43
N ILE A 46 -10.32 -7.27 0.75
CA ILE A 46 -10.09 -5.87 1.14
C ILE A 46 -11.27 -4.97 0.72
N GLY A 47 -12.14 -5.43 -0.18
CA GLY A 47 -13.25 -4.64 -0.73
C GLY A 47 -12.77 -3.53 -1.67
N LYS A 48 -11.67 -3.76 -2.39
CA LYS A 48 -11.08 -2.80 -3.34
C LYS A 48 -11.13 -3.35 -4.76
N SER A 49 -10.98 -2.47 -5.74
CA SER A 49 -10.90 -2.90 -7.13
C SER A 49 -9.61 -3.69 -7.39
N LEU A 50 -9.69 -4.67 -8.31
CA LEU A 50 -8.53 -5.42 -8.77
C LEU A 50 -7.43 -4.51 -9.33
N SER A 51 -7.81 -3.42 -9.99
CA SER A 51 -6.87 -2.40 -10.51
C SER A 51 -6.07 -1.71 -9.40
N THR A 52 -6.69 -1.45 -8.25
CA THR A 52 -6.02 -0.87 -7.08
C THR A 52 -4.99 -1.85 -6.53
N ILE A 53 -5.35 -3.11 -6.33
CA ILE A 53 -4.43 -4.16 -5.88
C ILE A 53 -3.26 -4.33 -6.86
N LYS A 54 -3.54 -4.35 -8.17
CA LYS A 54 -2.52 -4.44 -9.22
C LYS A 54 -1.56 -3.25 -9.23
N ARG A 55 -2.01 -2.05 -8.83
CA ARG A 55 -1.16 -0.86 -8.71
C ARG A 55 -0.33 -0.88 -7.42
N MET A 56 -0.89 -1.37 -6.32
CA MET A 56 -0.19 -1.46 -5.03
C MET A 56 0.91 -2.53 -5.03
N THR A 57 0.65 -3.68 -5.65
CA THR A 57 1.59 -4.81 -5.69
C THR A 57 3.00 -4.40 -6.17
N PRO A 58 3.19 -3.72 -7.33
CA PRO A 58 4.50 -3.28 -7.77
C PRO A 58 5.12 -2.21 -6.86
N LEU A 59 4.33 -1.31 -6.25
CA LEU A 59 4.84 -0.32 -5.29
C LEU A 59 5.42 -1.00 -4.04
N LEU A 60 4.76 -2.04 -3.55
CA LEU A 60 5.24 -2.84 -2.41
C LEU A 60 6.51 -3.63 -2.76
N ILE A 61 6.63 -4.09 -4.02
CA ILE A 61 7.84 -4.75 -4.54
C ILE A 61 8.99 -3.76 -4.66
N GLU A 62 8.75 -2.59 -5.26
CA GLU A 62 9.75 -1.53 -5.44
C GLU A 62 10.33 -1.07 -4.09
N ARG A 63 9.50 -1.06 -3.05
CA ARG A 63 9.88 -0.73 -1.68
C ARG A 63 10.54 -1.89 -0.91
N GLY A 64 10.67 -3.07 -1.52
CA GLY A 64 11.26 -4.26 -0.91
C GLY A 64 10.43 -4.90 0.19
N ILE A 65 9.14 -4.55 0.30
CA ILE A 65 8.23 -5.05 1.35
C ILE A 65 7.59 -6.37 0.91
N LEU A 66 7.37 -6.52 -0.39
CA LEU A 66 6.79 -7.71 -0.99
C LEU A 66 7.76 -8.29 -2.02
N GLN A 67 8.01 -9.59 -1.98
CA GLN A 67 8.77 -10.29 -3.01
C GLN A 67 7.87 -11.31 -3.70
N ARG A 68 8.01 -11.43 -5.03
CA ARG A 68 7.30 -12.43 -5.82
C ARG A 68 8.27 -13.56 -6.17
N GLU A 69 8.06 -14.75 -5.63
CA GLU A 69 8.94 -15.90 -5.90
C GLU A 69 8.61 -16.63 -7.21
N ASN A 70 7.34 -16.67 -7.65
CA ASN A 70 6.91 -17.48 -8.81
C ASN A 70 6.26 -16.66 -9.95
N GLY A 71 6.88 -15.56 -10.36
CA GLY A 71 6.40 -14.73 -11.47
C GLY A 71 6.83 -15.21 -12.85
N LYS A 72 6.21 -16.25 -13.42
CA LYS A 72 6.39 -16.52 -14.86
C LYS A 72 5.78 -15.36 -15.66
N ARG A 73 6.65 -14.53 -16.24
CA ARG A 73 6.36 -13.74 -17.45
C ARG A 73 6.70 -14.65 -18.62
N ASN A 74 5.69 -15.31 -19.19
CA ASN A 74 5.75 -15.80 -20.56
C ASN A 74 4.60 -15.18 -21.34
#